data_AF-A0A379ARN0-F1
#
_entry.id   AF-A0A379ARN0-F1
#
_cell.length_a   1.000
_cell.length_b   1.000
_cell.length_c   1.000
_cell.angle_alpha   90.00
_cell.angle_beta   90.00
_cell.angle_gamma   90.00
#
_symmetry.space_group_name_H-M   'P 1'
#
loop_
_entity.id
_entity.type
_entity.pdbx_description
1 polymer ?
#
loop_
_entity_poly.entity_id
_entity_poly.type
_entity_poly.pdbx_seq_one_letter_code
_entity_poly.pdbx_strand_id
1 'polypeptide(L)'
;MKKLNVATAILMSFFSHIAMAVEEMAEPSGYVEVFRFSESDPESKTYVSGQAEQLNPKKMSDAEKLAKSIEFEVYEVSENRVAHTVFKSGAGICRGFKSHYGVDMTDSRTYYIDQANNEYYASIAGATIYSKNAPKNVQYAPVFNIQDEKIARQVQDEENKYGKQIATENIEKSSEMLKRTICR
;
A
#
# COMPACT_ATOMS: atom_id res chain seq x y z
N MET A 1 13.71 -60.66 -52.23
CA MET A 1 12.80 -60.73 -51.06
C MET A 1 12.90 -59.44 -50.28
N LYS A 2 11.76 -58.93 -49.80
CA LYS A 2 11.56 -57.62 -49.17
C LYS A 2 11.72 -57.73 -47.64
N LYS A 3 12.08 -56.60 -47.01
CA LYS A 3 11.99 -56.24 -45.55
C LYS A 3 13.18 -56.71 -44.68
N LEU A 4 13.65 -55.99 -43.67
CA LEU A 4 13.25 -54.72 -43.01
C LEU A 4 14.46 -54.22 -42.18
N ASN A 5 14.67 -52.90 -42.10
CA ASN A 5 15.48 -52.26 -41.06
C ASN A 5 14.66 -52.12 -39.77
N VAL A 6 15.24 -52.39 -38.60
CA VAL A 6 15.03 -51.61 -37.37
C VAL A 6 16.30 -51.68 -36.53
N ALA A 7 16.87 -50.51 -36.23
CA ALA A 7 18.00 -50.32 -35.33
C ALA A 7 17.48 -50.04 -33.90
N THR A 8 18.11 -50.66 -32.90
CA THR A 8 17.84 -50.39 -31.49
C THR A 8 19.13 -50.45 -30.66
N ALA A 9 19.46 -49.30 -30.05
CA ALA A 9 20.26 -49.06 -28.84
C ALA A 9 21.80 -49.35 -28.93
N ILE A 10 22.71 -48.73 -28.16
CA ILE A 10 22.70 -48.25 -26.77
C ILE A 10 23.73 -47.10 -26.60
N LEU A 11 23.37 -46.16 -25.72
CA LEU A 11 24.18 -45.22 -24.91
C LEU A 11 25.72 -45.30 -24.98
N MET A 12 26.35 -44.14 -25.15
CA MET A 12 27.51 -43.76 -24.33
C MET A 12 27.37 -42.31 -23.88
N SER A 13 27.31 -42.16 -22.56
CA SER A 13 27.29 -40.93 -21.79
C SER A 13 28.62 -40.17 -21.91
N PHE A 14 28.55 -38.92 -22.34
CA PHE A 14 29.59 -37.94 -22.03
C PHE A 14 29.06 -36.99 -20.96
N PHE A 15 29.44 -37.24 -19.71
CA PHE A 15 29.36 -36.23 -18.65
C PHE A 15 30.40 -35.15 -18.97
N SER A 16 29.98 -34.08 -19.63
CA SER A 16 30.72 -32.83 -19.58
C SER A 16 30.44 -32.20 -18.21
N HIS A 17 31.44 -32.22 -17.33
CA HIS A 17 31.42 -31.41 -16.13
C HIS A 17 31.58 -29.94 -16.51
N ILE A 18 30.46 -29.30 -16.85
CA ILE A 18 30.35 -27.86 -16.65
C ILE A 18 30.16 -27.70 -15.15
N ALA A 19 31.28 -27.46 -14.45
CA ALA A 19 31.22 -26.81 -13.15
C ALA A 19 30.62 -25.43 -13.40
N MET A 20 29.29 -25.32 -13.28
CA MET A 20 28.67 -24.03 -13.07
C MET A 20 29.21 -23.56 -11.73
N ALA A 21 30.12 -22.59 -11.77
CA ALA A 21 30.33 -21.71 -10.65
C ALA A 21 28.96 -21.11 -10.36
N VAL A 22 28.27 -21.66 -9.35
CA VAL A 22 27.26 -20.91 -8.63
C VAL A 22 28.08 -19.85 -7.93
N GLU A 23 28.22 -18.69 -8.59
CA GLU A 23 28.42 -17.47 -7.83
C GLU A 23 27.25 -17.43 -6.86
N GLU A 24 27.58 -17.72 -5.59
CA GLU A 24 26.76 -17.34 -4.46
C GLU A 24 26.52 -15.85 -4.63
N MET A 25 25.41 -15.51 -5.28
CA MET A 25 24.87 -14.17 -5.25
C MET A 25 24.51 -13.97 -3.79
N ALA A 26 25.46 -13.41 -3.03
CA ALA A 26 25.18 -12.82 -1.74
C ALA A 26 23.95 -11.93 -1.97
N GLU A 27 22.82 -12.35 -1.40
CA GLU A 27 21.63 -11.51 -1.39
C GLU A 27 22.08 -10.14 -0.86
N PRO A 28 21.72 -9.03 -1.54
CA PRO A 28 22.09 -7.73 -1.03
C PRO A 28 21.43 -7.59 0.34
N SER A 29 22.26 -7.70 1.37
CA SER A 29 21.94 -7.36 2.75
C SER A 29 21.49 -5.89 2.73
N GLY A 30 20.18 -5.69 2.79
CA GLY A 30 19.56 -4.37 2.72
C GLY A 30 18.35 -4.31 1.81
N TYR A 31 17.25 -4.95 2.19
CA TYR A 31 15.92 -4.37 1.99
C TYR A 31 15.66 -3.51 3.21
N VAL A 32 15.33 -2.23 3.08
CA VAL A 32 14.84 -1.49 4.26
C VAL A 32 13.44 -2.02 4.56
N GLU A 33 13.20 -2.50 5.79
CA GLU A 33 11.90 -3.06 6.21
C GLU A 33 10.71 -2.08 6.02
N VAL A 34 11.00 -0.79 5.86
CA VAL A 34 10.05 0.31 5.64
C VAL A 34 8.97 -0.01 4.62
N PHE A 35 9.32 -0.64 3.48
CA PHE A 35 8.36 -0.95 2.43
C PHE A 35 7.62 -2.28 2.65
N ARG A 36 8.19 -3.21 3.44
CA ARG A 36 7.51 -4.44 3.89
C ARG A 36 6.39 -4.12 4.88
N PHE A 37 6.51 -3.06 5.67
CA PHE A 37 5.45 -2.58 6.57
C PHE A 37 4.22 -2.03 5.83
N SER A 38 4.28 -1.80 4.51
CA SER A 38 3.10 -1.36 3.75
C SER A 38 2.03 -2.46 3.59
N GLU A 39 2.39 -3.72 3.85
CA GLU A 39 1.54 -4.88 3.61
C GLU A 39 0.80 -5.41 4.86
N SER A 40 1.21 -5.02 6.07
CA SER A 40 0.59 -5.53 7.30
C SER A 40 -0.74 -4.83 7.63
N ASP A 41 -1.69 -5.61 8.17
CA ASP A 41 -2.90 -5.06 8.76
C ASP A 41 -2.57 -4.19 10.00
N PRO A 42 -3.31 -3.10 10.24
CA PRO A 42 -3.07 -2.28 11.41
C PRO A 42 -3.51 -2.98 12.70
N GLU A 43 -2.72 -2.81 13.76
CA GLU A 43 -3.06 -3.30 15.11
C GLU A 43 -4.30 -2.61 15.67
N SER A 44 -4.46 -1.33 15.36
CA SER A 44 -5.67 -0.57 15.70
C SER A 44 -6.12 0.33 14.57
N LYS A 45 -7.44 0.46 14.43
CA LYS A 45 -8.09 1.31 13.43
C LYS A 45 -9.28 2.05 14.05
N THR A 46 -9.25 3.38 13.96
CA THR A 46 -10.22 4.28 14.59
C THR A 46 -10.85 5.19 13.55
N TYR A 47 -12.16 5.39 13.61
CA TYR A 47 -12.92 6.30 12.74
C TYR A 47 -13.41 7.46 13.57
N VAL A 48 -13.11 8.68 13.15
CA VAL A 48 -13.42 9.91 13.89
C VAL A 48 -14.25 10.82 12.99
N SER A 49 -15.42 11.24 13.45
CA SER A 49 -16.22 12.22 12.71
C SER A 49 -15.59 13.62 12.79
N GLY A 50 -16.01 14.54 11.93
CA GLY A 50 -15.62 15.96 12.03
C GLY A 50 -16.01 16.66 13.36
N GLN A 51 -16.75 16.00 14.25
CA GLN A 51 -17.09 16.47 15.60
C GLN A 51 -16.24 15.82 16.70
N ALA A 52 -15.15 15.14 16.32
CA ALA A 52 -14.27 14.37 17.21
C ALA A 52 -14.95 13.18 17.94
N GLU A 53 -16.15 12.77 17.50
CA GLU A 53 -16.79 11.53 17.97
C GLU A 53 -16.13 10.31 17.32
N GLN A 54 -15.66 9.36 18.13
CA GLN A 54 -15.21 8.05 17.66
C GLN A 54 -16.41 7.17 17.29
N LEU A 55 -16.40 6.64 16.08
CA LEU A 55 -17.50 5.87 15.50
C LEU A 55 -17.06 4.45 15.15
N ASN A 56 -17.97 3.48 15.29
CA ASN A 56 -17.72 2.10 14.90
C ASN A 56 -18.53 1.74 13.64
N PRO A 57 -17.92 1.70 12.45
CA PRO A 57 -18.65 1.46 11.19
C PRO A 57 -19.19 0.03 11.05
N LYS A 58 -18.93 -0.87 12.01
CA LYS A 58 -19.63 -2.15 12.11
C LYS A 58 -21.07 -1.98 12.66
N LYS A 59 -21.34 -0.90 13.40
CA LYS A 59 -22.69 -0.51 13.84
C LYS A 59 -23.36 0.31 12.74
N MET A 60 -24.57 -0.05 12.35
CA MET A 60 -25.29 0.64 11.27
C MET A 60 -25.51 2.13 11.55
N SER A 61 -25.86 2.50 12.78
CA SER A 61 -26.05 3.90 13.18
C SER A 61 -24.81 4.77 12.94
N ASP A 62 -23.64 4.23 13.29
CA ASP A 62 -22.37 4.94 13.21
C ASP A 62 -21.87 4.98 11.77
N ALA A 63 -22.06 3.90 11.01
CA ALA A 63 -21.80 3.88 9.57
C ALA A 63 -22.67 4.91 8.83
N GLU A 64 -23.93 5.06 9.20
CA GLU A 64 -24.80 6.09 8.64
C GLU A 64 -24.35 7.51 8.97
N LYS A 65 -23.87 7.76 10.20
CA LYS A 65 -23.28 9.05 10.58
C LYS A 65 -22.07 9.38 9.69
N LEU A 66 -21.14 8.43 9.53
CA LEU A 66 -19.98 8.57 8.64
C LEU A 66 -20.40 8.76 7.17
N ALA A 67 -21.42 8.04 6.72
CA ALA A 67 -21.90 8.11 5.35
C ALA A 67 -22.49 9.48 4.97
N LYS A 68 -23.15 10.13 5.93
CA LYS A 68 -23.83 11.42 5.77
C LYS A 68 -22.94 12.61 6.13
N SER A 69 -21.82 12.41 6.82
CA SER A 69 -20.92 13.50 7.19
C SER A 69 -20.30 14.14 5.95
N ILE A 70 -19.87 15.39 6.08
CA ILE A 70 -19.08 16.07 5.04
C ILE A 70 -17.59 15.75 5.17
N GLU A 71 -17.18 15.28 6.34
CA GLU A 71 -15.80 14.96 6.69
C GLU A 71 -15.77 13.86 7.76
N PHE A 72 -14.82 12.95 7.63
CA PHE A 72 -14.39 12.08 8.71
C PHE A 72 -12.94 11.64 8.46
N GLU A 73 -12.33 11.13 9.52
CA GLU A 73 -10.93 10.74 9.56
C GLU A 73 -10.80 9.28 9.98
N VAL A 74 -9.76 8.64 9.50
CA VAL A 74 -9.38 7.28 9.87
C VAL A 74 -7.94 7.30 10.35
N TYR A 75 -7.73 6.75 11.53
CA TYR A 75 -6.41 6.56 12.11
C TYR A 75 -6.10 5.08 12.15
N GLU A 76 -4.94 4.70 11.66
CA GLU A 76 -4.40 3.35 11.76
C GLU A 76 -3.05 3.40 12.47
N VAL A 77 -2.86 2.53 13.47
CA VAL A 77 -1.62 2.46 14.23
C VAL A 77 -1.12 1.02 14.21
N SER A 78 0.18 0.87 14.05
CA SER A 78 0.96 -0.37 14.10
C SER A 78 2.31 -0.03 14.73
N GLU A 79 3.07 -1.03 15.17
CA GLU A 79 4.37 -0.84 15.83
C GLU A 79 5.26 0.20 15.12
N ASN A 80 5.51 0.02 13.81
CA ASN A 80 6.41 0.91 13.04
C ASN A 80 5.69 1.78 11.99
N ARG A 81 4.36 1.90 12.08
CA ARG A 81 3.57 2.61 11.07
C ARG A 81 2.37 3.30 11.68
N VAL A 82 2.18 4.57 11.31
CA VAL A 82 0.94 5.29 11.56
C VAL A 82 0.36 5.76 10.24
N ALA A 83 -0.95 5.74 10.10
CA ALA A 83 -1.65 6.33 8.97
C ALA A 83 -2.82 7.20 9.43
N HIS A 84 -3.02 8.30 8.71
CA HIS A 84 -4.11 9.23 8.87
C HIS A 84 -4.72 9.49 7.50
N THR A 85 -5.96 9.06 7.32
CA THR A 85 -6.73 9.27 6.10
C THR A 85 -7.91 10.19 6.39
N VAL A 86 -8.02 11.29 5.65
CA VAL A 86 -9.10 12.26 5.74
C VAL A 86 -9.96 12.15 4.49
N PHE A 87 -11.27 12.05 4.67
CA PHE A 87 -12.26 12.02 3.59
C PHE A 87 -13.13 13.26 3.66
N LYS A 88 -13.33 13.97 2.54
CA LYS A 88 -14.14 15.19 2.45
C LYS A 88 -15.08 15.18 1.26
N SER A 89 -16.33 15.59 1.45
CA SER A 89 -17.31 15.81 0.38
C SER A 89 -18.41 16.75 0.85
N GLY A 90 -18.57 17.89 0.17
CA GLY A 90 -19.65 18.83 0.47
C GLY A 90 -21.07 18.27 0.24
N ALA A 91 -21.20 17.21 -0.56
CA ALA A 91 -22.47 16.52 -0.77
C ALA A 91 -22.80 15.48 0.32
N GLY A 92 -21.89 15.28 1.28
CA GLY A 92 -21.83 14.11 2.16
C GLY A 92 -20.99 13.00 1.54
N ILE A 93 -20.30 12.19 2.36
CA ILE A 93 -19.35 11.17 1.89
C ILE A 93 -19.97 10.21 0.89
N CYS A 94 -21.01 9.47 1.27
CA CYS A 94 -21.50 8.40 0.40
C CYS A 94 -22.28 8.92 -0.79
N ARG A 95 -22.94 10.07 -0.65
CA ARG A 95 -23.58 10.73 -1.80
C ARG A 95 -22.52 11.22 -2.78
N GLY A 96 -21.44 11.85 -2.29
CA GLY A 96 -20.29 12.26 -3.10
C GLY A 96 -19.68 11.07 -3.83
N PHE A 97 -19.32 10.02 -3.09
CA PHE A 97 -18.68 8.80 -3.60
C PHE A 97 -19.49 8.06 -4.66
N LYS A 98 -20.83 8.04 -4.53
CA LYS A 98 -21.75 7.42 -5.50
C LYS A 98 -22.11 8.32 -6.69
N SER A 99 -21.64 9.57 -6.72
CA SER A 99 -21.98 10.57 -7.73
C SER A 99 -20.76 11.04 -8.52
N HIS A 100 -20.96 12.02 -9.41
CA HIS A 100 -19.87 12.67 -10.15
C HIS A 100 -19.04 13.66 -9.30
N TYR A 101 -19.53 14.04 -8.11
CA TYR A 101 -18.80 14.94 -7.21
C TYR A 101 -17.55 14.27 -6.62
N GLY A 102 -17.63 12.98 -6.30
CA GLY A 102 -16.54 12.24 -5.68
C GLY A 102 -16.38 12.56 -4.19
N VAL A 103 -15.32 12.00 -3.60
CA VAL A 103 -14.84 12.32 -2.25
C VAL A 103 -13.37 12.66 -2.38
N ASP A 104 -12.97 13.83 -1.90
CA ASP A 104 -11.56 14.18 -1.81
C ASP A 104 -10.97 13.45 -0.61
N MET A 105 -9.86 12.77 -0.85
CA MET A 105 -9.16 11.98 0.13
C MET A 105 -7.71 12.45 0.23
N THR A 106 -7.25 12.66 1.46
CA THR A 106 -5.83 12.85 1.77
C THR A 106 -5.41 11.72 2.67
N ASP A 107 -4.33 11.05 2.31
CA ASP A 107 -3.83 9.88 2.99
C ASP A 107 -2.35 10.11 3.33
N SER A 108 -2.05 10.13 4.62
CA SER A 108 -0.71 10.38 5.16
C SER A 108 -0.27 9.15 5.94
N ARG A 109 0.85 8.53 5.55
CA ARG A 109 1.45 7.42 6.29
C ARG A 109 2.86 7.77 6.70
N THR A 110 3.20 7.46 7.94
CA THR A 110 4.57 7.55 8.44
C THR A 110 5.06 6.15 8.78
N TYR A 111 6.22 5.82 8.25
CA TYR A 111 6.94 4.57 8.47
C TYR A 111 8.19 4.89 9.28
N TYR A 112 8.24 4.40 10.51
CA TYR A 112 9.36 4.63 11.40
C TYR A 112 10.48 3.63 11.10
N ILE A 113 11.68 4.17 10.92
CA ILE A 113 12.92 3.42 10.76
C ILE A 113 13.59 3.26 12.12
N ASP A 114 13.58 4.34 12.92
CA ASP A 114 14.03 4.36 14.30
C ASP A 114 13.13 5.29 15.10
N GLN A 115 12.24 4.72 15.91
CA GLN A 115 11.32 5.51 16.74
C GLN A 115 12.04 6.30 17.83
N ALA A 116 13.12 5.75 18.40
CA ALA A 116 13.84 6.40 19.50
C ALA A 116 14.53 7.69 19.03
N ASN A 117 15.03 7.68 17.79
CA ASN A 117 15.67 8.83 17.15
C ASN A 117 14.73 9.62 16.23
N ASN A 118 13.44 9.28 16.22
CA ASN A 118 12.41 9.88 15.36
C ASN A 118 12.81 9.87 13.86
N GLU A 119 13.47 8.81 13.40
CA GLU A 119 13.79 8.64 12.00
C GLU A 119 12.65 7.96 11.26
N TYR A 120 12.20 8.57 10.16
CA TYR A 120 11.06 8.09 9.41
C TYR A 120 11.09 8.50 7.94
N TYR A 121 10.31 7.75 7.17
CA TYR A 121 9.83 8.13 5.86
C TYR A 121 8.31 8.31 5.92
N ALA A 122 7.78 9.36 5.30
CA ALA A 122 6.35 9.58 5.20
C ALA A 122 5.89 9.71 3.75
N SER A 123 4.75 9.09 3.47
CA SER A 123 4.04 9.10 2.20
C SER A 123 2.78 9.93 2.33
N ILE A 124 2.66 11.02 1.57
CA ILE A 124 1.46 11.85 1.54
C ILE A 124 0.85 11.74 0.15
N ALA A 125 -0.39 11.28 0.07
CA ALA A 125 -1.12 11.09 -1.17
C ALA A 125 -2.49 11.77 -1.12
N GLY A 126 -2.86 12.45 -2.20
CA GLY A 126 -4.17 13.08 -2.37
C GLY A 126 -4.86 12.52 -3.61
N ALA A 127 -6.18 12.31 -3.57
CA ALA A 127 -6.96 11.91 -4.73
C ALA A 127 -8.45 12.23 -4.55
N THR A 128 -9.17 12.34 -5.66
CA THR A 128 -10.64 12.30 -5.66
C THR A 128 -11.10 10.88 -6.00
N ILE A 129 -11.81 10.23 -5.08
CA ILE A 129 -12.23 8.83 -5.20
C ILE A 129 -13.74 8.70 -5.48
N TYR A 130 -14.09 7.60 -6.17
CA TYR A 130 -15.44 7.31 -6.64
C TYR A 130 -15.76 5.82 -6.46
N SER A 131 -17.04 5.49 -6.33
CA SER A 131 -17.52 4.10 -6.16
C SER A 131 -17.35 3.20 -7.38
N LYS A 132 -17.29 3.78 -8.59
CA LYS A 132 -17.26 3.03 -9.86
C LYS A 132 -16.11 3.42 -10.78
N ASN A 133 -15.53 4.60 -10.59
CA ASN A 133 -14.46 5.12 -11.43
C ASN A 133 -13.14 5.02 -10.68
N ALA A 134 -12.03 4.88 -11.43
CA ALA A 134 -10.69 4.99 -10.86
C ALA A 134 -10.50 6.36 -10.17
N PRO A 135 -9.64 6.43 -9.14
CA PRO A 135 -9.26 7.70 -8.52
C PRO A 135 -8.77 8.71 -9.57
N LYS A 136 -9.12 9.97 -9.37
CA LYS A 136 -8.68 11.10 -10.20
C LYS A 136 -7.85 12.06 -9.38
N ASN A 137 -7.15 12.97 -10.06
CA ASN A 137 -6.34 14.02 -9.43
C ASN A 137 -5.34 13.47 -8.41
N VAL A 138 -4.76 12.30 -8.71
CA VAL A 138 -3.81 11.64 -7.81
C VAL A 138 -2.55 12.49 -7.71
N GLN A 139 -2.22 12.92 -6.51
CA GLN A 139 -1.02 13.64 -6.12
C GLN A 139 -0.28 12.83 -5.08
N TYR A 140 1.05 12.89 -5.10
CA TYR A 140 1.89 12.13 -4.18
C TYR A 140 3.17 12.91 -3.90
N ALA A 141 3.58 12.93 -2.63
CA ALA A 141 4.81 13.52 -2.17
C ALA A 141 5.41 12.70 -1.02
N PRO A 142 6.70 12.32 -1.11
CA PRO A 142 7.43 11.72 -0.01
C PRO A 142 8.05 12.79 0.90
N VAL A 143 8.22 12.47 2.19
CA VAL A 143 8.96 13.26 3.18
C VAL A 143 9.93 12.34 3.90
N PHE A 144 11.16 12.79 4.12
CA PHE A 144 12.20 12.00 4.77
C PHE A 144 12.76 12.75 5.97
N ASN A 145 12.88 12.06 7.10
CA ASN A 145 13.62 12.51 8.26
C ASN A 145 14.55 11.38 8.69
N ILE A 146 15.71 11.28 8.07
CA ILE A 146 16.67 10.18 8.26
C ILE A 146 18.06 10.79 8.33
N GLN A 147 18.79 10.53 9.41
CA GLN A 147 20.10 11.16 9.63
C GLN A 147 21.24 10.31 9.07
N ASP A 148 21.13 8.98 9.17
CA ASP A 148 22.11 8.09 8.55
C ASP A 148 22.05 8.19 7.01
N GLU A 149 23.14 8.66 6.41
CA GLU A 149 23.19 8.89 4.96
C GLU A 149 23.04 7.62 4.12
N LYS A 150 23.49 6.46 4.61
CA LYS A 150 23.39 5.20 3.87
C LYS A 150 21.94 4.73 3.85
N ILE A 151 21.29 4.76 5.01
CA ILE A 151 19.87 4.43 5.14
C ILE A 151 19.02 5.42 4.33
N ALA A 152 19.30 6.72 4.43
CA ALA A 152 18.56 7.74 3.69
C ALA A 152 18.60 7.51 2.17
N ARG A 153 19.78 7.19 1.62
CA ARG A 153 19.92 6.86 0.18
C ARG A 153 19.14 5.61 -0.18
N GLN A 154 19.22 4.57 0.63
CA GLN A 154 18.52 3.32 0.37
C GLN A 154 16.99 3.49 0.38
N VAL A 155 16.46 4.22 1.37
CA VAL A 155 15.03 4.52 1.46
C VAL A 155 14.56 5.39 0.30
N GLN A 156 15.35 6.39 -0.11
CA GLN A 156 15.04 7.21 -1.28
C GLN A 156 15.06 6.39 -2.58
N ASP A 157 16.01 5.46 -2.75
CA ASP A 157 16.08 4.59 -3.93
C ASP A 157 14.86 3.66 -4.02
N GLU A 158 14.39 3.12 -2.90
CA GLU A 158 13.17 2.32 -2.84
C GLU A 158 11.90 3.16 -3.05
N GLU A 159 11.83 4.36 -2.47
CA GLU A 159 10.73 5.31 -2.67
C GLU A 159 10.59 5.69 -4.14
N ASN A 160 11.70 6.04 -4.81
CA ASN A 160 11.71 6.38 -6.23
C ASN A 160 11.21 5.22 -7.11
N LYS A 161 11.38 3.96 -6.68
CA LYS A 161 10.94 2.77 -7.42
C LYS A 161 9.48 2.44 -7.15
N TYR A 162 9.03 2.51 -5.89
CA TYR A 162 7.76 1.90 -5.46
C TYR A 162 6.80 2.86 -4.76
N GLY A 163 7.28 4.00 -4.26
CA GLY A 163 6.52 4.91 -3.38
C GLY A 163 5.18 5.34 -3.97
N LYS A 164 5.18 5.82 -5.22
CA LYS A 164 3.95 6.25 -5.91
C LYS A 164 2.97 5.09 -6.17
N GLN A 165 3.47 3.91 -6.49
CA GLN A 165 2.62 2.74 -6.71
C GLN A 165 1.92 2.35 -5.41
N ILE A 166 2.67 2.21 -4.31
CA ILE A 166 2.14 1.85 -2.98
C ILE A 166 1.15 2.92 -2.50
N ALA A 167 1.45 4.20 -2.69
CA ALA A 167 0.51 5.28 -2.37
C ALA A 167 -0.81 5.14 -3.14
N THR A 168 -0.76 4.75 -4.42
CA THR A 168 -1.95 4.53 -5.25
C THR A 168 -2.74 3.31 -4.79
N GLU A 169 -2.08 2.19 -4.50
CA GLU A 169 -2.73 0.98 -3.97
C GLU A 169 -3.45 1.26 -2.64
N ASN A 170 -2.84 2.09 -1.80
CA ASN A 170 -3.46 2.48 -0.55
C ASN A 170 -4.68 3.39 -0.74
N ILE A 171 -4.67 4.28 -1.74
CA ILE A 171 -5.85 5.04 -2.14
C ILE A 171 -6.99 4.08 -2.53
N GLU A 172 -6.67 3.05 -3.29
CA GLU A 172 -7.64 2.03 -3.71
C GLU A 172 -8.18 1.21 -2.52
N LYS A 173 -7.32 0.80 -1.58
CA LYS A 173 -7.73 0.13 -0.32
C LYS A 173 -8.71 0.99 0.47
N SER A 174 -8.43 2.29 0.61
CA SER A 174 -9.32 3.25 1.28
C SER A 174 -10.66 3.44 0.56
N SER A 175 -10.63 3.48 -0.79
CA SER A 175 -11.85 3.51 -1.62
C SER A 175 -12.70 2.24 -1.44
N GLU A 176 -12.07 1.07 -1.40
CA GLU A 176 -12.78 -0.19 -1.18
C GLU A 176 -13.34 -0.30 0.25
N MET A 177 -12.63 0.24 1.24
CA MET A 177 -13.13 0.36 2.62
C MET A 177 -14.41 1.20 2.67
N LEU A 178 -14.44 2.37 2.00
CA LEU A 178 -15.65 3.19 1.88
C LEU A 178 -16.79 2.35 1.29
N LYS A 179 -16.54 1.69 0.15
CA LYS A 179 -17.54 0.90 -0.56
C LYS A 179 -18.14 -0.24 0.27
N ARG A 180 -17.30 -1.01 0.97
CA ARG A 180 -17.74 -2.21 1.71
C ARG A 180 -18.30 -1.91 3.10
N THR A 181 -17.80 -0.86 3.74
CA THR A 181 -18.04 -0.67 5.19
C THR A 181 -18.99 0.48 5.46
N ILE A 182 -18.79 1.63 4.82
CA ILE A 182 -19.49 2.89 5.14
C ILE A 182 -20.62 3.16 4.15
N CYS A 183 -20.34 3.03 2.84
CA CYS A 183 -21.21 3.38 1.74
C CYS A 183 -21.90 2.19 1.09
N ARG A 184 -22.31 1.21 1.91
CA ARG A 184 -23.04 0.02 1.47
C ARG A 184 -24.23 0.34 0.56
#